data_AF-A0A3A8G0D7-F1
#
_entry.id   AF-A0A3A8G0D7-F1
#
_cell.length_a   1.000
_cell.length_b   1.000
_cell.length_c   1.000
_cell.angle_alpha   90.00
_cell.angle_beta   90.00
_cell.angle_gamma   90.00
#
_symmetry.space_group_name_H-M   'P 1'
#
loop_
_entity.id
_entity.type
_entity.pdbx_description
1 polymer ?
#
loop_
_entity_poly.entity_id
_entity_poly.type
_entity_poly.pdbx_seq_one_letter_code
_entity_poly.pdbx_strand_id
1 'polypeptide(L)'
;MMLVIAFADLRGGLKALVVGGATDHRFVGADSSFSLRVKRAKKGRIAIQCGTASLGEVASDELCRAVLQGVESFMARPESALPLEMRREGTWR
;
A
#
# COMPACT_ATOMS: atom_id res chain seq x y z
N MET A 1 1.09 -3.26 15.35
CA MET A 1 1.29 -4.55 14.66
C MET A 1 0.52 -4.64 13.33
N MET A 2 -0.67 -4.06 13.22
CA MET A 2 -1.51 -4.07 12.01
C MET A 2 -0.92 -3.37 10.77
N LEU A 3 -0.20 -2.26 10.94
CA LEU A 3 0.43 -1.54 9.81
C LEU A 3 1.50 -2.36 9.09
N VAL A 4 2.29 -3.14 9.84
CA VAL A 4 3.32 -4.02 9.26
C VAL A 4 2.68 -5.11 8.41
N ILE A 5 1.54 -5.66 8.86
CA ILE A 5 0.75 -6.65 8.11
C ILE A 5 0.18 -6.03 6.84
N ALA A 6 -0.34 -4.80 6.93
CA ALA A 6 -0.88 -4.07 5.79
C ALA A 6 0.20 -3.76 4.73
N PHE A 7 1.42 -3.38 5.13
CA PHE A 7 2.53 -3.18 4.20
C PHE A 7 3.01 -4.49 3.55
N ALA A 8 3.02 -5.59 4.31
CA ALA A 8 3.36 -6.91 3.78
C ALA A 8 2.35 -7.38 2.73
N ASP A 9 1.05 -7.18 2.99
CA ASP A 9 -0.03 -7.52 2.05
C ASP A 9 0.04 -6.67 0.77
N LEU A 10 0.20 -5.35 0.90
CA LEU A 10 0.38 -4.45 -0.23
C LEU A 10 1.60 -4.84 -1.09
N ARG A 11 2.72 -5.17 -0.45
CA ARG A 11 3.93 -5.65 -1.15
C ARG A 11 3.68 -6.98 -1.85
N GLY A 12 2.99 -7.91 -1.20
CA GLY A 12 2.62 -9.21 -1.76
C GLY A 12 1.75 -9.08 -3.00
N GLY A 13 0.72 -8.24 -2.94
CA GLY A 13 -0.18 -7.94 -4.05
C GLY A 13 0.54 -7.31 -5.24
N LEU A 14 1.40 -6.31 -4.99
CA LEU A 14 2.22 -5.70 -6.04
C LEU A 14 3.16 -6.72 -6.69
N LYS A 15 3.82 -7.58 -5.90
CA LYS A 15 4.68 -8.63 -6.45
C LYS A 15 3.90 -9.60 -7.35
N ALA A 16 2.70 -10.02 -6.95
CA ALA A 16 1.85 -10.88 -7.78
C ALA A 16 1.43 -10.21 -9.10
N LEU A 17 1.16 -8.90 -9.06
CA LEU A 17 0.86 -8.10 -10.26
C LEU A 17 2.06 -7.93 -11.20
N VAL A 18 3.28 -7.80 -10.68
CA VAL A 18 4.49 -7.64 -11.49
C VAL A 18 4.96 -8.97 -12.09
N VAL A 19 4.98 -10.04 -11.30
CA VAL A 19 5.58 -11.33 -11.71
C VAL A 19 4.71 -12.13 -12.69
N GLY A 20 3.45 -11.76 -12.88
CA GLY A 20 2.55 -12.50 -13.77
C GLY A 20 1.39 -13.18 -13.05
N GLY A 21 1.52 -13.45 -11.75
CA GLY A 21 0.61 -14.31 -10.97
C GLY A 21 -0.78 -13.74 -10.71
N ALA A 22 -0.99 -12.44 -10.86
CA ALA A 22 -2.29 -11.78 -10.75
C ALA A 22 -2.45 -10.65 -11.78
N THR A 23 -3.70 -10.34 -12.15
CA THR A 23 -4.04 -9.21 -13.04
C THR A 23 -4.74 -8.07 -12.30
N ASP A 24 -5.24 -8.33 -11.10
CA ASP A 24 -5.97 -7.41 -10.24
C ASP A 24 -5.65 -7.76 -8.78
N HIS A 25 -5.48 -6.76 -7.94
CA HIS A 25 -5.32 -6.93 -6.50
C HIS A 25 -6.01 -5.77 -5.78
N ARG A 26 -6.74 -6.09 -4.71
CA ARG A 26 -7.41 -5.12 -3.86
C ARG A 26 -6.76 -5.14 -2.49
N PHE A 27 -6.14 -4.03 -2.13
CA PHE A 27 -5.66 -3.76 -0.80
C PHE A 27 -6.73 -2.99 -0.01
N VAL A 28 -7.02 -3.43 1.20
CA VAL A 28 -7.90 -2.73 2.13
C VAL A 28 -7.06 -2.40 3.36
N GLY A 29 -6.98 -1.13 3.73
CA GLY A 29 -6.28 -0.74 4.94
C GLY A 29 -6.97 -1.36 6.15
N ALA A 30 -6.20 -1.89 7.09
CA ALA A 30 -6.76 -2.45 8.33
C ALA A 30 -7.54 -1.36 9.08
N ASP A 31 -8.78 -1.67 9.47
CA ASP A 31 -9.76 -0.74 10.05
C ASP A 31 -9.98 0.56 9.25
N SER A 32 -9.72 0.52 7.94
CA SER A 32 -9.80 1.69 7.09
C SER A 32 -11.00 1.68 6.16
N SER A 33 -11.60 2.85 5.99
CA SER A 33 -12.64 3.11 5.00
C SER A 33 -12.09 3.27 3.57
N PHE A 34 -10.76 3.26 3.39
CA PHE A 34 -10.15 3.31 2.06
C PHE A 34 -9.76 1.92 1.55
N SER A 35 -9.92 1.72 0.24
CA SER A 35 -9.37 0.56 -0.46
C SER A 35 -8.67 1.00 -1.73
N LEU A 36 -7.52 0.41 -1.99
CA LEU A 36 -6.76 0.60 -3.21
C LEU A 36 -6.95 -0.64 -4.09
N ARG A 37 -7.38 -0.42 -5.33
CA ARG A 37 -7.39 -1.45 -6.35
C ARG A 37 -6.27 -1.16 -7.33
N VAL A 38 -5.39 -2.13 -7.51
CA VAL A 38 -4.26 -2.08 -8.42
C VAL A 38 -4.47 -3.14 -9.49
N LYS A 39 -4.45 -2.72 -10.76
CA LYS A 39 -4.65 -3.60 -11.92
C LYS A 39 -3.49 -3.51 -12.87
N ARG A 40 -3.14 -4.62 -13.49
CA ARG A 40 -2.16 -4.60 -14.58
C ARG A 40 -2.74 -3.83 -15.76
N ALA A 41 -2.00 -2.85 -16.24
CA ALA A 41 -2.28 -2.09 -17.45
C ALA A 41 -1.28 -2.50 -18.56
N LYS A 42 -1.43 -1.88 -19.74
CA LYS A 42 -0.56 -2.18 -20.88
C LYS A 42 0.89 -1.74 -20.61
N LYS A 43 1.84 -2.36 -21.33
CA LYS A 43 3.26 -1.95 -21.32
C LYS A 43 3.92 -1.94 -19.93
N GLY A 44 3.58 -2.92 -19.08
CA GLY A 44 4.20 -3.04 -17.74
C GLY A 44 3.77 -1.97 -16.73
N ARG A 45 2.68 -1.25 -17.01
CA ARG A 45 2.09 -0.26 -16.11
C ARG A 45 1.06 -0.87 -15.17
N ILE A 46 0.78 -0.18 -14.08
CA ILE A 46 -0.25 -0.51 -13.10
C ILE A 46 -1.24 0.65 -13.05
N ALA A 47 -2.52 0.35 -13.27
CA ALA A 47 -3.62 1.26 -13.04
C ALA A 47 -4.01 1.22 -11.56
N ILE A 48 -4.21 2.39 -10.96
CA ILE A 48 -4.52 2.53 -9.53
C ILE A 48 -5.88 3.20 -9.37
N GLN A 49 -6.72 2.63 -8.52
CA GLN A 49 -8.00 3.21 -8.12
C GLN A 49 -8.08 3.26 -6.59
N CYS A 50 -8.62 4.35 -6.05
CA CYS A 50 -8.96 4.48 -4.64
C CYS A 50 -10.48 4.62 -4.51
N GLY A 51 -11.14 3.59 -3.99
CA GLY A 51 -12.60 3.51 -4.04
C GLY A 51 -13.12 3.56 -5.49
N THR A 52 -13.90 4.58 -5.82
CA THR A 52 -14.41 4.83 -7.18
C THR A 52 -13.51 5.78 -7.99
N ALA A 53 -12.53 6.44 -7.37
CA ALA A 53 -11.66 7.39 -8.04
C ALA A 53 -10.50 6.68 -8.74
N SER A 54 -10.27 7.02 -10.01
CA SER A 54 -9.06 6.63 -10.73
C SER A 54 -7.91 7.56 -10.36
N LEU A 55 -6.79 6.99 -9.91
CA LEU A 55 -5.56 7.74 -9.61
C LEU A 55 -4.58 7.74 -10.78
N GLY A 56 -4.93 7.06 -11.88
CA GLY A 56 -4.13 6.98 -13.10
C GLY A 56 -3.32 5.70 -13.23
N GLU A 57 -2.35 5.72 -14.15
CA GLU A 57 -1.43 4.61 -14.40
C GLU A 57 -0.01 5.02 -14.10
N VAL A 58 0.79 4.12 -13.54
CA VAL A 58 2.20 4.33 -13.21
C VAL A 58 3.03 3.13 -13.66
N ALA A 59 4.32 3.33 -13.93
CA ALA A 59 5.20 2.19 -14.23
C ALA A 59 5.32 1.28 -13.00
N SER A 60 5.38 -0.04 -13.21
CA SER A 60 5.39 -1.00 -12.09
C SER A 60 6.62 -0.87 -11.19
N ASP A 61 7.78 -0.58 -11.77
CA ASP A 61 9.04 -0.34 -11.07
C ASP A 61 9.00 0.97 -10.26
N GLU A 62 8.46 2.03 -10.84
CA GLU A 62 8.25 3.32 -10.18
C GLU A 62 7.30 3.18 -8.98
N LEU A 63 6.19 2.46 -9.15
CA LEU A 63 5.24 2.18 -8.08
C LEU A 63 5.88 1.39 -6.94
N CYS A 64 6.60 0.31 -7.26
CA CYS A 64 7.29 -0.48 -6.26
C CYS A 64 8.32 0.34 -5.48
N ARG A 65 9.09 1.20 -6.16
CA ARG A 65 10.06 2.10 -5.51
C ARG A 65 9.35 3.10 -4.59
N ALA A 66 8.30 3.75 -5.07
CA ALA A 66 7.55 4.74 -4.29
C ALA A 66 6.92 4.13 -3.02
N VAL A 67 6.36 2.93 -3.13
CA VAL A 67 5.78 2.21 -1.98
C VAL A 67 6.86 1.84 -0.97
N LEU A 68 8.00 1.28 -1.40
CA LEU A 68 9.10 0.94 -0.50
C LEU A 68 9.65 2.18 0.22
N GLN A 69 9.91 3.26 -0.53
CA GLN A 69 10.38 4.52 0.05
C GLN A 69 9.38 5.12 1.03
N GLY A 70 8.07 5.02 0.74
CA GLY A 70 7.02 5.44 1.66
C GLY A 70 6.99 4.64 2.95
N VAL A 71 7.18 3.32 2.87
CA VAL A 71 7.27 2.43 4.04
C VAL A 71 8.50 2.76 4.88
N GLU A 72 9.68 2.87 4.26
CA GLU A 72 10.92 3.23 4.94
C GLU A 72 10.81 4.60 5.63
N SER A 73 10.28 5.59 4.91
CA SER A 73 10.04 6.93 5.45
C SER A 73 9.07 6.89 6.63
N PHE A 74 8.02 6.07 6.56
CA PHE A 74 7.07 5.91 7.66
C PHE A 74 7.71 5.25 8.88
N MET A 75 8.49 4.18 8.68
CA MET A 75 9.18 3.45 9.76
C MET A 75 10.28 4.29 10.43
N ALA A 76 10.88 5.23 9.71
CA ALA A 76 11.88 6.15 10.25
C ALA A 76 11.28 7.29 11.10
N ARG A 77 9.95 7.47 11.13
CA ARG A 77 9.32 8.53 11.90
C ARG A 77 9.30 8.17 13.39
N PRO A 78 9.58 9.15 14.28
CA PRO A 78 9.36 8.94 15.71
C PRO A 78 7.86 8.70 15.97
N GLU A 79 7.52 7.87 16.96
CA GLU A 79 6.12 7.55 17.30
C GLU A 79 5.30 8.81 17.62
N SER A 80 5.96 9.84 18.16
CA SER A 80 5.40 11.17 18.42
C SER A 80 5.03 11.97 17.17
N ALA A 81 5.32 11.46 15.97
CA ALA A 81 4.92 12.03 14.68
C ALA A 81 3.82 11.21 13.98
N LEU A 82 3.38 10.09 14.57
CA LEU A 82 2.21 9.35 14.08
C LEU A 82 0.92 10.14 14.36
N PRO A 83 -0.14 10.00 13.56
CA PRO A 83 -1.46 10.54 13.88
C PRO A 83 -1.93 10.08 15.27
N LEU A 84 -2.65 10.94 16.01
CA LEU A 84 -3.10 10.67 17.39
C LEU A 84 -3.88 9.35 17.53
N GLU A 85 -4.64 8.99 16.51
CA GLU A 85 -5.40 7.73 16.41
C GLU A 85 -4.47 6.50 16.44
N MET A 86 -3.31 6.59 15.78
CA MET A 86 -2.29 5.53 15.76
C MET A 86 -1.41 5.51 17.02
N ARG A 87 -1.46 6.54 17.86
CA ARG A 87 -0.74 6.58 19.15
C ARG A 87 -1.47 5.86 20.27
N ARG A 88 -2.81 5.72 20.17
CA ARG A 88 -3.65 5.18 21.24
C ARG A 88 -3.69 3.65 21.31
N GLU A 89 -3.26 2.93 20.28
CA GLU A 89 -3.11 1.47 20.33
C GLU A 89 -1.84 1.01 21.08
N GLY A 90 -1.02 1.95 21.58
CA GLY A 90 0.19 1.69 22.35
C GLY A 90 -0.01 1.52 23.86
N THR A 91 -1.19 1.12 24.35
CA THR A 91 -1.32 0.67 25.75
C THR A 91 -0.81 -0.77 25.85
N TRP A 92 0.51 -0.89 25.85
CA TRP A 92 1.23 -2.15 26.03
C TRP A 92 1.12 -2.60 27.50
N ARG A 93 0.41 -3.70 27.71
CA ARG A 93 0.67 -4.67 28.79
C ARG A 93 0.56 -6.07 28.21
#